data_AF-A0A2M8LH76-F1
#
_entry.id   AF-A0A2M8LH76-F1
#
_cell.length_a   1.000
_cell.length_b   1.000
_cell.length_c   1.000
_cell.angle_alpha   90.00
_cell.angle_beta   90.00
_cell.angle_gamma   90.00
#
_symmetry.space_group_name_H-M   'P 1'
#
loop_
_entity.id
_entity.type
_entity.pdbx_description
1 polymer ?
#
loop_
_entity_poly.entity_id
_entity_poly.type
_entity_poly.pdbx_seq_one_letter_code
_entity_poly.pdbx_strand_id
1 'polypeptide(L)'
;MTFYDFPLRVLFRQFLLSPPEAQLIDEFHRLHSRLVFADRSQVFLSREAFQVARQASRRSLDPPDLTLLQGNRPPEVHKTVYTLLLEKEMRSYRHLRHASDRMLVEVVILHHFLKVETLNQRSLSVLGWMIQDRLTHILLQTGSRSIRKIRELSSEPGIDRQAWETRLAGAAAEAKAMQELALTRLHVYPATIFEDTSLKIDFFLALEGSSVGACVSVKTHVNGHTKFMLGSVPGYEEWWTSIHDGSSKFEGMSRRTWRPILLTVNKPQGEDVDLTMPVHPAHWALDLQAVLEEDRSQLLTRTA
;
A
#
# COMPACT_ATOMS: atom_id res chain seq x y z
N MET A 1 5.32 22.49 35.92
CA MET A 1 6.24 21.95 34.89
C MET A 1 5.43 20.91 34.12
N THR A 2 4.74 21.40 33.09
CA THR A 2 3.51 20.80 32.54
C THR A 2 3.80 20.10 31.21
N PHE A 3 3.21 18.91 31.07
CA PHE A 3 3.28 18.04 29.90
C PHE A 3 2.76 18.76 28.65
N TYR A 4 3.53 18.74 27.56
CA TYR A 4 3.07 19.18 26.25
C TYR A 4 2.25 18.08 25.58
N ASP A 5 0.98 18.38 25.34
CA ASP A 5 0.03 17.60 24.56
C ASP A 5 0.50 17.40 23.11
N PHE A 6 0.72 16.14 22.74
CA PHE A 6 1.01 15.68 21.38
C PHE A 6 -0.23 14.95 20.82
N PRO A 7 -0.94 15.48 19.81
CA PRO A 7 -1.90 14.67 19.06
C PRO A 7 -1.35 14.38 17.65
N LEU A 8 -0.61 13.27 17.54
CA LEU A 8 -0.40 12.45 16.33
C LEU A 8 0.49 11.26 16.73
N ARG A 9 -0.12 10.24 17.34
CA ARG A 9 0.55 8.97 17.63
C ARG A 9 -0.01 7.90 16.69
N VAL A 10 0.61 7.78 15.50
CA VAL A 10 0.79 6.47 14.88
C VAL A 10 1.89 5.79 15.70
N LEU A 11 1.50 5.08 16.76
CA LEU A 11 2.41 4.28 17.56
C LEU A 11 2.61 2.93 16.85
N PHE A 12 3.75 2.74 16.19
CA PHE A 12 4.28 1.41 15.91
C PHE A 12 4.71 0.80 17.25
N ARG A 13 3.90 -0.10 17.83
CA ARG A 13 4.31 -0.93 18.96
C ARG A 13 4.62 -2.34 18.44
N GLN A 14 5.90 -2.71 18.41
CA GLN A 14 6.31 -4.10 18.44
C GLN A 14 5.95 -4.66 19.83
N PHE A 15 5.01 -5.59 19.89
CA PHE A 15 4.78 -6.39 21.10
C PHE A 15 5.64 -7.65 20.99
N LEU A 16 6.64 -7.77 21.87
CA LEU A 16 7.35 -9.02 22.12
C LEU A 16 6.51 -9.85 23.09
N LEU A 17 6.04 -11.02 22.66
CA LEU A 17 5.56 -12.08 23.55
C LEU A 17 6.12 -13.43 23.08
N SER A 18 6.81 -14.14 23.97
CA SER A 18 7.30 -15.52 23.78
C SER A 18 6.40 -16.52 24.52
N PRO A 19 6.17 -17.73 23.97
CA PRO A 19 6.92 -18.97 24.32
C PRO A 19 7.39 -19.72 23.03
N PRO A 20 7.98 -20.94 23.00
CA PRO A 20 8.91 -21.38 21.94
C PRO A 20 8.34 -21.52 20.51
N GLU A 21 7.02 -21.49 20.32
CA GLU A 21 6.37 -21.37 18.99
C GLU A 21 6.42 -19.93 18.44
N ALA A 22 6.65 -18.94 19.31
CA ALA A 22 6.74 -17.51 19.00
C ALA A 22 7.98 -17.12 18.18
N GLN A 23 9.06 -17.91 18.21
CA GLN A 23 10.26 -17.63 17.41
C GLN A 23 10.01 -17.77 15.89
N LEU A 24 8.97 -18.51 15.48
CA LEU A 24 8.61 -18.74 14.07
C LEU A 24 7.61 -17.71 13.54
N ILE A 25 6.83 -17.13 14.46
CA ILE A 25 5.87 -16.05 14.22
C ILE A 25 6.60 -14.69 14.09
N ASP A 26 7.79 -14.59 14.67
CA ASP A 26 8.54 -13.33 14.82
C ASP A 26 9.06 -12.72 13.52
N GLU A 27 9.50 -13.49 12.51
CA GLU A 27 10.16 -12.87 11.34
C GLU A 27 9.19 -12.09 10.45
N PHE A 28 7.99 -12.65 10.20
CA PHE A 28 6.95 -11.94 9.45
C PHE A 28 6.56 -10.64 10.18
N HIS A 29 6.28 -10.70 11.48
CA HIS A 29 5.90 -9.53 12.27
C HIS A 29 7.06 -8.56 12.55
N ARG A 30 8.31 -9.00 12.43
CA ARG A 30 9.49 -8.12 12.46
C ARG A 30 9.59 -7.27 11.19
N LEU A 31 9.25 -7.85 10.04
CA LEU A 31 9.32 -7.18 8.73
C LEU A 31 8.05 -6.38 8.42
N HIS A 32 6.91 -6.83 8.95
CA HIS A 32 5.60 -6.28 8.61
C HIS A 32 4.94 -5.59 9.81
N SER A 33 4.57 -4.33 9.62
CA SER A 33 3.76 -3.61 10.59
C SER A 33 2.29 -3.73 10.27
N ARG A 34 1.49 -4.12 11.27
CA ARG A 34 0.04 -4.18 11.15
C ARG A 34 -0.52 -2.77 10.91
N LEU A 35 -1.41 -2.64 9.94
CA LEU A 35 -2.23 -1.45 9.78
C LEU A 35 -3.30 -1.42 10.88
N VAL A 36 -3.29 -0.34 11.67
CA VAL A 36 -4.30 -0.09 12.70
C VAL A 36 -5.13 1.11 12.27
N PHE A 37 -6.41 0.87 12.05
CA PHE A 37 -7.38 1.94 11.82
C PHE A 37 -7.69 2.60 13.15
N ALA A 38 -6.92 3.64 13.49
CA ALA A 38 -7.31 4.56 14.55
C ALA A 38 -8.62 5.26 14.16
N ASP A 39 -9.34 5.71 15.19
CA ASP A 39 -10.64 6.41 15.19
C ASP A 39 -11.11 7.04 13.86
N ARG A 40 -12.42 7.06 13.61
CA ARG A 40 -13.08 7.52 12.35
C ARG A 40 -12.81 8.98 11.98
N SER A 41 -11.95 9.68 12.70
CA SER A 41 -11.52 11.04 12.41
C SER A 41 -10.75 11.10 11.09
N GLN A 42 -11.36 11.70 10.08
CA GLN A 42 -10.69 12.02 8.82
C GLN A 42 -9.72 13.18 9.04
N VAL A 43 -8.51 13.04 8.52
CA VAL A 43 -7.51 14.11 8.46
C VAL A 43 -7.75 14.94 7.21
N PHE A 44 -7.72 16.27 7.37
CA PHE A 44 -7.75 17.19 6.24
C PHE A 44 -6.34 17.60 5.87
N LEU A 45 -5.96 17.37 4.62
CA LEU A 45 -4.72 17.93 4.07
C LEU A 45 -4.81 19.46 4.06
N SER A 46 -3.74 20.11 4.54
CA SER A 46 -3.72 21.56 4.69
C SER A 46 -3.71 22.28 3.33
N ARG A 47 -4.20 23.52 3.30
CA ARG A 47 -4.11 24.35 2.08
C ARG A 47 -2.65 24.59 1.67
N GLU A 48 -1.77 24.74 2.66
CA GLU A 48 -0.34 24.91 2.48
C GLU A 48 0.27 23.69 1.77
N ALA A 49 -0.08 22.47 2.18
CA ALA A 49 0.39 21.25 1.51
C ALA A 49 0.06 21.23 0.01
N PHE A 50 -1.15 21.63 -0.38
CA PHE A 50 -1.50 21.72 -1.80
C PHE A 50 -0.76 22.84 -2.53
N GLN A 51 -0.51 23.99 -1.88
CA GLN A 51 0.30 25.06 -2.49
C GLN A 51 1.73 24.60 -2.72
N VAL A 52 2.33 23.94 -1.73
CA VAL A 52 3.68 23.39 -1.83
C VAL A 52 3.75 22.26 -2.85
N ALA A 53 2.76 21.37 -2.90
CA ALA A 53 2.69 20.30 -3.90
C ALA A 53 2.65 20.87 -5.33
N ARG A 54 1.85 21.92 -5.58
CA ARG A 54 1.82 22.61 -6.88
C ARG A 54 3.11 23.34 -7.20
N GLN A 55 3.78 23.90 -6.19
CA GLN A 55 5.09 24.50 -6.38
C GLN A 55 6.13 23.43 -6.74
N ALA A 56 6.13 22.32 -6.01
CA ALA A 56 7.03 21.19 -6.23
C ALA A 56 6.84 20.62 -7.65
N SER A 57 5.59 20.49 -8.13
CA SER A 57 5.29 19.96 -9.46
C SER A 57 5.92 20.78 -10.59
N ARG A 58 6.16 22.08 -10.37
CA ARG A 58 6.69 23.01 -11.38
C ARG A 58 8.20 23.14 -11.33
N ARG A 59 8.84 22.60 -10.29
CA ARG A 59 10.29 22.69 -10.14
C ARG A 59 10.97 21.67 -11.03
N SER A 60 12.11 22.08 -11.58
CA SER A 60 13.07 21.13 -12.13
C SER A 60 13.79 20.47 -10.97
N LEU A 61 13.91 19.14 -11.01
CA LEU A 61 14.66 18.35 -10.04
C LEU A 61 15.87 17.75 -10.73
N ASP A 62 16.98 17.66 -10.00
CA ASP A 62 18.16 16.96 -10.50
C ASP A 62 17.78 15.48 -10.75
N PRO A 63 18.14 14.92 -11.92
CA PRO A 63 17.90 13.50 -12.18
C PRO A 63 18.75 12.64 -11.23
N PRO A 64 18.29 11.41 -10.90
CA PRO A 64 19.07 10.48 -10.11
C PRO A 64 20.34 10.06 -10.85
N ASP A 65 21.39 9.75 -10.10
CA ASP A 65 22.59 9.10 -10.66
C ASP A 65 22.25 7.68 -11.12
N LEU A 66 22.19 7.49 -12.43
CA LEU A 66 21.80 6.22 -13.05
C LEU A 66 22.82 5.10 -12.82
N THR A 67 24.07 5.44 -12.47
CA THR A 67 25.09 4.44 -12.14
C THR A 67 24.76 3.68 -10.85
N LEU A 68 24.02 4.32 -9.95
CA LEU A 68 23.52 3.73 -8.70
C LEU A 68 22.24 2.90 -8.91
N LEU A 69 21.56 3.10 -10.03
CA LEU A 69 20.26 2.51 -10.35
C LEU A 69 20.35 1.41 -11.42
N GLN A 70 21.46 0.67 -11.49
CA GLN A 70 21.60 -0.43 -12.46
C GLN A 70 20.51 -1.50 -12.26
N GLY A 71 20.02 -2.08 -13.37
CA GLY A 71 18.89 -3.03 -13.36
C GLY A 71 19.18 -4.35 -12.64
N ASN A 72 20.45 -4.70 -12.40
CA ASN A 72 20.86 -5.87 -11.62
C ASN A 72 20.82 -5.62 -10.10
N ARG A 73 20.78 -4.37 -9.64
CA ARG A 73 20.75 -4.01 -8.20
C ARG A 73 19.38 -4.29 -7.61
N PRO A 74 19.27 -4.83 -6.39
CA PRO A 74 17.98 -5.20 -5.80
C PRO A 74 17.06 -3.99 -5.56
N PRO A 75 15.72 -4.18 -5.49
CA PRO A 75 14.75 -3.08 -5.31
C PRO A 75 15.01 -2.17 -4.11
N GLU A 76 15.57 -2.71 -3.03
CA GLU A 76 15.92 -1.97 -1.81
C GLU A 76 16.98 -0.90 -2.07
N VAL A 77 17.96 -1.20 -2.92
CA VAL A 77 19.01 -0.23 -3.29
C VAL A 77 18.38 0.94 -4.04
N HIS A 78 17.49 0.65 -4.99
CA HIS A 78 16.74 1.67 -5.71
C HIS A 78 15.89 2.51 -4.76
N LYS A 79 15.17 1.87 -3.83
CA LYS A 79 14.38 2.56 -2.78
C LYS A 79 15.24 3.50 -1.95
N THR A 80 16.41 3.05 -1.51
CA THR A 80 17.33 3.86 -0.72
C THR A 80 17.79 5.08 -1.50
N VAL A 81 18.19 4.93 -2.77
CA VAL A 81 18.58 6.06 -3.63
C VAL A 81 17.45 7.08 -3.75
N TYR A 82 16.23 6.65 -4.08
CA TYR A 82 15.10 7.57 -4.18
C TYR A 82 14.70 8.18 -2.85
N THR A 83 14.84 7.46 -1.73
CA THR A 83 14.59 8.01 -0.39
C THR A 83 15.57 9.12 -0.05
N LEU A 84 16.86 8.95 -0.36
CA LEU A 84 17.88 9.99 -0.11
C LEU A 84 17.65 11.23 -0.98
N LEU A 85 17.27 11.04 -2.25
CA LEU A 85 16.91 12.15 -3.14
C LEU A 85 15.66 12.88 -2.65
N LEU A 86 14.64 12.12 -2.24
CA LEU A 86 13.42 12.66 -1.64
C LEU A 86 13.73 13.47 -0.38
N GLU A 87 14.55 12.95 0.52
CA GLU A 87 14.98 13.64 1.73
C GLU A 87 15.74 14.94 1.42
N LYS A 88 16.63 14.93 0.41
CA LYS A 88 17.33 16.14 -0.06
C LYS A 88 16.32 17.20 -0.47
N GLU A 89 15.34 16.87 -1.31
CA GLU A 89 14.33 17.81 -1.79
C GLU A 89 13.39 18.29 -0.66
N MET A 90 12.98 17.38 0.21
CA MET A 90 12.08 17.66 1.33
C MET A 90 12.65 18.61 2.39
N ARG A 91 13.97 18.84 2.42
CA ARG A 91 14.59 19.88 3.28
C ARG A 91 14.00 21.27 3.02
N SER A 92 13.62 21.56 1.77
CA SER A 92 12.98 22.83 1.39
C SER A 92 11.59 23.01 2.02
N TYR A 93 10.96 21.91 2.45
CA TYR A 93 9.57 21.85 2.91
C TYR A 93 9.45 21.41 4.38
N ARG A 94 10.52 21.57 5.17
CA ARG A 94 10.58 21.22 6.60
C ARG A 94 9.53 21.90 7.49
N HIS A 95 8.90 22.96 6.99
CA HIS A 95 7.84 23.68 7.70
C HIS A 95 6.52 22.90 7.75
N LEU A 96 6.30 21.96 6.82
CA LEU A 96 5.14 21.07 6.83
C LEU A 96 5.24 20.11 8.02
N ARG A 97 4.37 20.30 9.03
CA ARG A 97 4.43 19.53 10.29
C ARG A 97 3.65 18.22 10.23
N HIS A 98 2.55 18.18 9.47
CA HIS A 98 1.71 16.99 9.40
C HIS A 98 2.30 15.94 8.45
N ALA A 99 2.29 14.68 8.88
CA ALA A 99 2.85 13.57 8.10
C ALA A 99 2.14 13.41 6.75
N SER A 100 0.81 13.46 6.72
CA SER A 100 0.03 13.33 5.48
C SER A 100 0.27 14.49 4.50
N ASP A 101 0.47 15.71 5.01
CA ASP A 101 0.85 16.88 4.20
C ASP A 101 2.22 16.69 3.55
N ARG A 102 3.19 16.20 4.31
CA ARG A 102 4.52 15.87 3.80
C ARG A 102 4.45 14.76 2.75
N MET A 103 3.70 13.69 3.01
CA MET A 103 3.52 12.57 2.08
C MET A 103 2.94 13.03 0.74
N LEU A 104 2.00 13.99 0.73
CA LEU A 104 1.46 14.54 -0.53
C LEU A 104 2.56 15.18 -1.38
N VAL A 105 3.41 16.00 -0.76
CA VAL A 105 4.54 16.65 -1.46
C VAL A 105 5.57 15.61 -1.90
N GLU A 106 5.82 14.61 -1.07
CA GLU A 106 6.72 13.51 -1.42
C GLU A 106 6.25 12.74 -2.66
N VAL A 107 4.94 12.46 -2.77
CA VAL A 107 4.35 11.82 -3.95
C VAL A 107 4.60 12.65 -5.20
N VAL A 108 4.42 13.98 -5.14
CA VAL A 108 4.68 14.86 -6.28
C VAL A 108 6.16 14.83 -6.69
N ILE A 109 7.08 14.88 -5.72
CA ILE A 109 8.52 14.81 -5.98
C ILE A 109 8.91 13.46 -6.59
N LEU A 110 8.39 12.35 -6.06
CA LEU A 110 8.64 11.02 -6.61
C LEU A 110 8.13 10.89 -8.05
N HIS A 111 6.99 11.52 -8.36
CA HIS A 111 6.43 11.53 -9.71
C HIS A 111 7.32 12.25 -10.73
N HIS A 112 8.11 13.25 -10.31
CA HIS A 112 9.11 13.85 -11.18
C HIS A 112 10.20 12.87 -11.60
N PHE A 113 10.63 12.00 -10.69
CA PHE A 113 11.67 11.02 -11.02
C PHE A 113 11.20 10.01 -12.07
N LEU A 114 9.89 9.74 -12.20
CA LEU A 114 9.36 8.89 -13.27
C LEU A 114 9.59 9.44 -14.69
N LYS A 115 9.85 10.74 -14.83
CA LYS A 115 10.04 11.39 -16.14
C LYS A 115 11.43 11.20 -16.73
N VAL A 116 12.32 10.54 -16.01
CA VAL A 116 13.68 10.27 -16.48
C VAL A 116 13.59 9.13 -17.50
N GLU A 117 13.74 9.47 -18.79
CA GLU A 117 13.52 8.55 -19.93
C GLU A 117 14.38 7.29 -19.90
N THR A 118 15.52 7.33 -19.22
CA THR A 118 16.52 6.26 -19.17
C THR A 118 16.38 5.35 -17.96
N LEU A 119 15.30 5.46 -17.18
CA LEU A 119 15.05 4.54 -16.08
C LEU A 119 14.78 3.13 -16.58
N ASN A 120 15.45 2.15 -15.99
CA ASN A 120 15.12 0.75 -16.23
C ASN A 120 13.82 0.35 -15.52
N GLN A 121 13.30 -0.82 -15.89
CA GLN A 121 12.03 -1.33 -15.37
C GLN A 121 12.00 -1.44 -13.83
N ARG A 122 13.11 -1.81 -13.19
CA ARG A 122 13.17 -1.95 -11.72
C ARG A 122 13.03 -0.60 -11.04
N SER A 123 13.72 0.42 -11.54
CA SER A 123 13.57 1.80 -11.09
C SER A 123 12.12 2.29 -11.21
N LEU A 124 11.46 2.00 -12.34
CA LEU A 124 10.06 2.38 -12.58
C LEU A 124 9.10 1.66 -11.63
N SER A 125 9.31 0.37 -11.38
CA SER A 125 8.51 -0.40 -10.41
C SER A 125 8.67 0.15 -8.99
N VAL A 126 9.90 0.45 -8.57
CA VAL A 126 10.23 0.99 -7.24
C VAL A 126 9.58 2.36 -7.01
N LEU A 127 9.75 3.30 -7.94
CA LEU A 127 9.09 4.62 -7.86
C LEU A 127 7.58 4.46 -7.83
N GLY A 128 7.07 3.57 -8.68
CA GLY A 128 5.67 3.24 -8.74
C GLY A 128 5.09 2.78 -7.41
N TRP A 129 5.76 1.84 -6.75
CA TRP A 129 5.40 1.37 -5.42
C TRP A 129 5.47 2.50 -4.39
N MET A 130 6.56 3.28 -4.35
CA MET A 130 6.72 4.37 -3.38
C MET A 130 5.63 5.45 -3.48
N ILE A 131 5.16 5.72 -4.71
CA ILE A 131 4.05 6.64 -4.98
C ILE A 131 2.72 6.04 -4.53
N GLN A 132 2.45 4.79 -4.92
CA GLN A 132 1.20 4.11 -4.59
C GLN A 132 1.06 3.93 -3.08
N ASP A 133 2.09 3.42 -2.39
CA ASP A 133 2.15 3.25 -0.93
C ASP A 133 1.77 4.53 -0.17
N ARG A 134 2.42 5.66 -0.50
CA ARG A 134 2.11 6.96 0.11
C ARG A 134 0.71 7.44 -0.21
N LEU A 135 0.25 7.28 -1.46
CA LEU A 135 -1.12 7.63 -1.84
C LEU A 135 -2.12 6.77 -1.05
N THR A 136 -1.91 5.46 -0.93
CA THR A 136 -2.75 4.55 -0.15
C THR A 136 -2.84 5.05 1.30
N HIS A 137 -1.71 5.36 1.93
CA HIS A 137 -1.67 5.91 3.29
C HIS A 137 -2.42 7.25 3.43
N ILE A 138 -2.29 8.17 2.47
CA ILE A 138 -3.04 9.43 2.46
C ILE A 138 -4.55 9.16 2.31
N LEU A 139 -4.94 8.30 1.37
CA LEU A 139 -6.34 8.01 1.06
C LEU A 139 -7.06 7.29 2.21
N LEU A 140 -6.35 6.44 2.95
CA LEU A 140 -6.86 5.78 4.15
C LEU A 140 -7.26 6.77 5.26
N GLN A 141 -6.63 7.95 5.29
CA GLN A 141 -6.80 8.94 6.35
C GLN A 141 -7.64 10.15 5.94
N THR A 142 -7.83 10.39 4.64
CA THR A 142 -8.38 11.65 4.14
C THR A 142 -9.84 11.55 3.73
N GLY A 143 -10.57 12.66 3.90
CA GLY A 143 -11.95 12.78 3.44
C GLY A 143 -12.10 13.07 1.94
N SER A 144 -13.31 12.88 1.41
CA SER A 144 -13.67 13.06 -0.01
C SER A 144 -13.23 14.40 -0.61
N ARG A 145 -13.27 15.48 0.16
CA ARG A 145 -12.83 16.82 -0.28
C ARG A 145 -11.32 16.87 -0.59
N SER A 146 -10.50 16.21 0.22
CA SER A 146 -9.05 16.14 0.01
C SER A 146 -8.73 15.24 -1.18
N ILE A 147 -9.45 14.13 -1.33
CA ILE A 147 -9.30 13.20 -2.47
C ILE A 147 -9.53 13.92 -3.81
N ARG A 148 -10.59 14.73 -3.92
CA ARG A 148 -10.85 15.53 -5.12
C ARG A 148 -9.67 16.46 -5.46
N LYS A 149 -9.13 17.15 -4.47
CA LYS A 149 -7.98 18.05 -4.67
C LYS A 149 -6.70 17.32 -5.03
N ILE A 150 -6.46 16.12 -4.48
CA ILE A 150 -5.33 15.28 -4.88
C ILE A 150 -5.46 14.91 -6.36
N ARG A 151 -6.67 14.58 -6.84
CA ARG A 151 -6.90 14.31 -8.25
C ARG A 151 -6.61 15.53 -9.14
N GLU A 152 -7.02 16.71 -8.73
CA GLU A 152 -6.78 17.95 -9.48
C GLU A 152 -5.28 18.20 -9.75
N LEU A 153 -4.37 17.64 -8.95
CA LEU A 153 -2.92 17.71 -9.21
C LEU A 153 -2.51 17.04 -10.53
N SER A 154 -3.33 16.14 -11.11
CA SER A 154 -3.06 15.55 -12.43
C SER A 154 -3.02 16.56 -13.57
N SER A 155 -3.57 17.76 -13.34
CA SER A 155 -3.58 18.88 -14.28
C SER A 155 -2.40 19.84 -14.11
N GLU A 156 -1.59 19.67 -13.06
CA GLU A 156 -0.49 20.60 -12.80
C GLU A 156 0.66 20.39 -13.80
N PRO A 157 1.32 21.48 -14.23
CA PRO A 157 2.54 21.37 -15.02
C PRO A 157 3.56 20.52 -14.26
N GLY A 158 4.22 19.62 -14.98
CA GLY A 158 5.21 18.71 -14.40
C GLY A 158 4.64 17.41 -13.82
N ILE A 159 3.32 17.19 -13.84
CA ILE A 159 2.71 15.89 -13.57
C ILE A 159 2.37 15.18 -14.89
N ASP A 160 2.81 13.93 -15.06
CA ASP A 160 2.25 13.08 -16.11
C ASP A 160 0.84 12.64 -15.69
N ARG A 161 -0.18 13.06 -16.45
CA ARG A 161 -1.58 12.86 -16.10
C ARG A 161 -1.96 11.38 -16.07
N GLN A 162 -1.55 10.61 -17.09
CA GLN A 162 -1.95 9.21 -17.21
C GLN A 162 -1.32 8.38 -16.08
N ALA A 163 -0.02 8.54 -15.86
CA ALA A 163 0.68 7.86 -14.78
C ALA A 163 0.10 8.26 -13.41
N TRP A 164 -0.22 9.53 -13.18
CA TRP A 164 -0.87 9.98 -11.95
C TRP A 164 -2.22 9.30 -11.73
N GLU A 165 -3.10 9.32 -12.74
CA GLU A 165 -4.44 8.74 -12.66
C GLU A 165 -4.37 7.21 -12.45
N THR A 166 -3.45 6.51 -13.10
CA THR A 166 -3.23 5.07 -12.88
C THR A 166 -2.79 4.78 -11.43
N ARG A 167 -1.84 5.54 -10.89
CA ARG A 167 -1.36 5.33 -9.51
C ARG A 167 -2.41 5.68 -8.47
N LEU A 168 -3.14 6.76 -8.67
CA LEU A 168 -4.24 7.15 -7.80
C LEU A 168 -5.36 6.10 -7.79
N ALA A 169 -5.68 5.51 -8.95
CA ALA A 169 -6.67 4.45 -9.03
C ALA A 169 -6.22 3.17 -8.31
N GLY A 170 -4.95 2.77 -8.46
CA GLY A 170 -4.37 1.64 -7.73
C GLY A 170 -4.41 1.85 -6.21
N ALA A 171 -3.91 3.01 -5.76
CA ALA A 171 -3.90 3.38 -4.35
C ALA A 171 -5.31 3.47 -3.75
N ALA A 172 -6.29 3.99 -4.50
CA ALA A 172 -7.68 4.07 -4.04
C ALA A 172 -8.32 2.68 -3.91
N ALA A 173 -8.05 1.77 -4.86
CA ALA A 173 -8.51 0.39 -4.77
C ALA A 173 -7.93 -0.32 -3.55
N GLU A 174 -6.63 -0.17 -3.32
CA GLU A 174 -5.93 -0.74 -2.18
C GLU A 174 -6.47 -0.17 -0.85
N ALA A 175 -6.61 1.16 -0.75
CA ALA A 175 -7.18 1.81 0.42
C ALA A 175 -8.61 1.33 0.71
N LYS A 176 -9.46 1.21 -0.32
CA LYS A 176 -10.84 0.71 -0.18
C LYS A 176 -10.87 -0.73 0.31
N ALA A 177 -10.05 -1.60 -0.28
CA ALA A 177 -9.92 -2.99 0.17
C ALA A 177 -9.55 -3.06 1.66
N MET A 178 -8.52 -2.32 2.05
CA MET A 178 -8.05 -2.27 3.44
C MET A 178 -9.13 -1.72 4.39
N GLN A 179 -9.88 -0.67 4.00
CA GLN A 179 -10.99 -0.11 4.78
C GLN A 179 -12.13 -1.12 4.99
N GLU A 180 -12.48 -1.90 3.98
CA GLU A 180 -13.53 -2.92 4.08
C GLU A 180 -13.11 -4.12 4.93
N LEU A 181 -11.81 -4.44 4.94
CA LEU A 181 -11.21 -5.43 5.82
C LEU A 181 -11.08 -4.95 7.28
N ALA A 182 -11.07 -3.63 7.52
CA ALA A 182 -10.90 -3.05 8.85
C ALA A 182 -11.97 -3.47 9.87
N LEU A 183 -13.16 -3.85 9.39
CA LEU A 183 -14.29 -4.29 10.22
C LEU A 183 -14.35 -5.81 10.42
N THR A 184 -13.34 -6.54 9.94
CA THR A 184 -13.22 -7.99 10.11
C THR A 184 -12.23 -8.34 11.21
N ARG A 185 -12.05 -9.62 11.51
CA ARG A 185 -11.00 -10.13 12.42
C ARG A 185 -9.63 -10.23 11.75
N LEU A 186 -9.54 -9.94 10.46
CA LEU A 186 -8.31 -10.03 9.70
C LEU A 186 -7.37 -8.88 10.04
N HIS A 187 -6.09 -9.20 10.18
CA HIS A 187 -5.04 -8.21 10.34
C HIS A 187 -4.41 -7.94 8.98
N VAL A 188 -4.41 -6.67 8.60
CA VAL A 188 -3.84 -6.20 7.33
C VAL A 188 -2.40 -5.75 7.57
N TYR A 189 -1.49 -6.23 6.72
CA TYR A 189 -0.08 -5.85 6.74
C TYR A 189 0.32 -5.39 5.34
N PRO A 190 0.65 -4.10 5.12
CA PRO A 190 1.13 -3.62 3.82
C PRO A 190 2.39 -4.38 3.39
N ALA A 191 2.52 -4.65 2.10
CA ALA A 191 3.70 -5.30 1.56
C ALA A 191 4.94 -4.41 1.63
N THR A 192 6.10 -5.03 1.81
CA THR A 192 7.39 -4.37 1.56
C THR A 192 7.60 -4.13 0.07
N ILE A 193 8.60 -3.30 -0.26
CA ILE A 193 8.92 -3.02 -1.66
C ILE A 193 9.28 -4.29 -2.45
N PHE A 194 9.95 -5.25 -1.81
CA PHE A 194 10.33 -6.49 -2.46
C PHE A 194 9.10 -7.31 -2.84
N GLU A 195 8.16 -7.45 -1.90
CA GLU A 195 6.94 -8.24 -2.09
C GLU A 195 6.03 -7.62 -3.15
N ASP A 196 5.86 -6.30 -3.16
CA ASP A 196 5.09 -5.63 -4.22
C ASP A 196 5.77 -5.76 -5.58
N THR A 197 7.03 -5.33 -5.68
CA THR A 197 7.68 -5.20 -6.99
C THR A 197 8.06 -6.54 -7.59
N SER A 198 8.45 -7.51 -6.75
CA SER A 198 9.00 -8.81 -7.18
C SER A 198 8.02 -9.96 -7.02
N LEU A 199 7.12 -9.91 -6.02
CA LEU A 199 6.14 -10.98 -5.76
C LEU A 199 4.71 -10.59 -6.15
N LYS A 200 4.46 -9.33 -6.54
CA LYS A 200 3.13 -8.82 -6.94
C LYS A 200 2.11 -8.92 -5.81
N ILE A 201 2.56 -8.82 -4.56
CA ILE A 201 1.73 -8.82 -3.36
C ILE A 201 1.55 -7.37 -2.92
N ASP A 202 0.31 -6.89 -2.88
CA ASP A 202 0.00 -5.52 -2.44
C ASP A 202 -0.09 -5.46 -0.89
N PHE A 203 -0.69 -6.47 -0.27
CA PHE A 203 -0.68 -6.63 1.19
C PHE A 203 -0.93 -8.07 1.64
N PHE A 204 -0.71 -8.33 2.92
CA PHE A 204 -0.98 -9.60 3.57
C PHE A 204 -2.16 -9.51 4.52
N LEU A 205 -2.85 -10.64 4.66
CA LEU A 205 -3.89 -10.87 5.65
C LEU A 205 -3.47 -12.00 6.57
N ALA A 206 -3.65 -11.83 7.87
CA ALA A 206 -3.47 -12.92 8.82
C ALA A 206 -4.52 -12.84 9.93
N LEU A 207 -4.91 -14.01 10.45
CA LEU A 207 -5.65 -14.12 11.70
C LEU A 207 -4.65 -14.15 12.86
N GLU A 208 -4.99 -13.51 13.98
CA GLU A 208 -4.15 -13.56 15.19
C GLU A 208 -3.94 -15.01 15.65
N GLY A 209 -2.68 -15.38 15.92
CA GLY A 209 -2.31 -16.73 16.32
C GLY A 209 -2.52 -17.81 15.25
N SER A 210 -2.65 -17.43 13.97
CA SER A 210 -2.78 -18.36 12.85
C SER A 210 -1.46 -18.54 12.10
N SER A 211 -1.14 -19.78 11.74
CA SER A 211 -0.07 -20.11 10.77
C SER A 211 -0.53 -19.95 9.32
N VAL A 212 -1.82 -19.69 9.10
CA VAL A 212 -2.42 -19.40 7.80
C VAL A 212 -2.58 -17.90 7.62
N GLY A 213 -2.16 -17.40 6.47
CA GLY A 213 -2.47 -16.07 5.98
C GLY A 213 -2.82 -16.06 4.50
N ALA A 214 -3.02 -14.87 3.96
CA ALA A 214 -3.21 -14.65 2.54
C ALA A 214 -2.28 -13.56 2.01
N CYS A 215 -1.77 -13.78 0.81
CA CYS A 215 -1.09 -12.80 -0.01
C CYS A 215 -2.12 -12.22 -0.98
N VAL A 216 -2.36 -10.91 -0.92
CA VAL A 216 -3.41 -10.26 -1.69
C VAL A 216 -2.80 -9.40 -2.77
N SER A 217 -3.27 -9.56 -4.01
CA SER A 217 -3.11 -8.54 -5.05
C SER A 217 -4.43 -7.87 -5.34
N VAL A 218 -4.44 -6.54 -5.39
CA VAL A 218 -5.60 -5.71 -5.67
C VAL A 218 -5.58 -5.24 -7.12
N LYS A 219 -6.72 -5.32 -7.79
CA LYS A 219 -6.95 -4.77 -9.13
C LYS A 219 -8.26 -3.98 -9.15
N THR A 220 -8.32 -2.94 -9.96
CA THR A 220 -9.59 -2.25 -10.24
C THR A 220 -10.36 -2.99 -11.32
N HIS A 221 -11.66 -3.17 -11.15
CA HIS A 221 -12.55 -3.65 -12.20
C HIS A 221 -13.65 -2.62 -12.49
N VAL A 222 -13.81 -2.27 -13.76
CA VAL A 222 -14.78 -1.27 -14.19
C VAL A 222 -16.19 -1.87 -14.20
N ASN A 223 -17.15 -1.17 -13.58
CA ASN A 223 -18.56 -1.58 -13.52
C ASN A 223 -18.80 -2.99 -12.98
N GLY A 224 -18.05 -3.39 -11.95
CA GLY A 224 -18.18 -4.70 -11.32
C GLY A 224 -18.68 -4.65 -9.88
N HIS A 225 -18.54 -5.79 -9.20
CA HIS A 225 -18.64 -5.87 -7.74
C HIS A 225 -17.25 -6.11 -7.18
N THR A 226 -16.98 -5.55 -5.99
CA THR A 226 -15.78 -5.93 -5.24
C THR A 226 -15.92 -7.40 -4.84
N LYS A 227 -14.92 -8.21 -5.18
CA LYS A 227 -14.90 -9.65 -4.91
C LYS A 227 -13.47 -10.17 -4.89
N PHE A 228 -13.23 -11.22 -4.11
CA PHE A 228 -11.98 -11.96 -4.14
C PHE A 228 -12.10 -13.23 -5.01
N MET A 229 -10.98 -13.69 -5.52
CA MET A 229 -10.86 -14.89 -6.33
C MET A 229 -9.78 -15.80 -5.73
N LEU A 230 -10.09 -17.08 -5.64
CA LEU A 230 -9.21 -18.15 -5.13
C LEU A 230 -8.67 -19.05 -6.24
N GLY A 231 -8.89 -18.68 -7.49
CA GLY A 231 -8.53 -19.47 -8.66
C GLY A 231 -8.46 -18.58 -9.91
N SER A 232 -7.93 -19.16 -10.99
CA SER A 232 -7.90 -18.50 -12.28
C SER A 232 -9.32 -18.23 -12.79
N VAL A 233 -9.58 -17.00 -13.22
CA VAL A 233 -10.87 -16.56 -13.78
C VAL A 233 -10.61 -15.93 -15.15
N PRO A 234 -11.50 -16.16 -16.14
CA PRO A 234 -11.37 -15.54 -17.46
C PRO A 234 -11.14 -14.04 -17.41
N GLY A 235 -10.08 -13.56 -18.08
CA GLY A 235 -9.68 -12.16 -18.12
C GLY A 235 -8.77 -11.69 -16.98
N TYR A 236 -8.38 -12.60 -16.07
CA TYR A 236 -7.49 -12.31 -14.93
C TYR A 236 -6.33 -13.30 -14.80
N GLU A 237 -6.11 -14.15 -15.80
CA GLU A 237 -5.20 -15.29 -15.73
C GLU A 237 -3.75 -14.85 -15.47
N GLU A 238 -3.29 -13.77 -16.08
CA GLU A 238 -1.94 -13.24 -15.89
C GLU A 238 -1.74 -12.75 -14.46
N TRP A 239 -2.72 -12.02 -13.91
CA TRP A 239 -2.64 -11.52 -12.54
C TRP A 239 -2.77 -12.65 -11.53
N TRP A 240 -3.64 -13.63 -11.78
CA TRP A 240 -3.75 -14.82 -10.95
C TRP A 240 -2.44 -15.61 -10.92
N THR A 241 -1.83 -15.85 -12.09
CA THR A 241 -0.53 -16.52 -12.19
C THR A 241 0.54 -15.76 -11.40
N SER A 242 0.56 -14.43 -11.55
CA SER A 242 1.53 -13.57 -10.86
C SER A 242 1.42 -13.65 -9.33
N ILE A 243 0.21 -13.51 -8.77
CA ILE A 243 0.02 -13.59 -7.31
C ILE A 243 0.22 -15.02 -6.80
N HIS A 244 -0.17 -16.03 -7.57
CA HIS A 244 0.07 -17.43 -7.22
C HIS A 244 1.57 -17.71 -7.09
N ASP A 245 2.35 -17.38 -8.11
CA ASP A 245 3.81 -17.58 -8.10
C ASP A 245 4.49 -16.76 -7.01
N GLY A 246 4.05 -15.51 -6.81
CA GLY A 246 4.52 -14.65 -5.73
C GLY A 246 4.27 -15.24 -4.34
N SER A 247 3.07 -15.76 -4.13
CA SER A 247 2.66 -16.39 -2.86
C SER A 247 3.44 -17.67 -2.61
N SER A 248 3.62 -18.53 -3.61
CA SER A 248 4.43 -19.75 -3.48
C SER A 248 5.90 -19.44 -3.16
N LYS A 249 6.48 -18.41 -3.79
CA LYS A 249 7.83 -17.94 -3.44
C LYS A 249 7.90 -17.43 -2.01
N PHE A 250 6.90 -16.63 -1.58
CA PHE A 250 6.83 -16.12 -0.22
C PHE A 250 6.66 -17.22 0.83
N GLU A 251 5.83 -18.22 0.57
CA GLU A 251 5.69 -19.42 1.39
C GLU A 251 7.00 -20.23 1.46
N GLY A 252 7.81 -20.24 0.40
CA GLY A 252 9.16 -20.82 0.48
C GLY A 252 10.10 -20.08 1.43
N MET A 253 9.90 -18.77 1.62
CA MET A 253 10.70 -17.91 2.51
C MET A 253 10.13 -17.77 3.91
N SER A 254 8.84 -18.02 4.08
CA SER A 254 8.11 -17.86 5.34
C SER A 254 7.62 -19.21 5.84
N ARG A 255 7.65 -19.44 7.16
CA ARG A 255 7.23 -20.74 7.73
C ARG A 255 5.71 -20.83 7.93
N ARG A 256 4.94 -20.13 7.09
CA ARG A 256 3.47 -20.01 7.15
C ARG A 256 2.88 -20.39 5.81
N THR A 257 1.66 -20.92 5.83
CA THR A 257 0.91 -21.19 4.60
C THR A 257 0.26 -19.89 4.14
N TRP A 258 0.47 -19.53 2.87
CA TRP A 258 -0.03 -18.28 2.32
C TRP A 258 -0.92 -18.53 1.12
N ARG A 259 -2.21 -18.25 1.29
CA ARG A 259 -3.17 -18.37 0.21
C ARG A 259 -3.01 -17.21 -0.77
N PRO A 260 -2.84 -17.46 -2.08
CA PRO A 260 -2.90 -16.41 -3.08
C PRO A 260 -4.34 -15.91 -3.24
N ILE A 261 -4.51 -14.61 -3.24
CA ILE A 261 -5.82 -13.96 -3.40
C ILE A 261 -5.70 -12.84 -4.41
N LEU A 262 -6.54 -12.91 -5.44
CA LEU A 262 -6.75 -11.77 -6.34
C LEU A 262 -8.04 -11.07 -5.93
N LEU A 263 -7.93 -9.82 -5.48
CA LEU A 263 -9.04 -8.97 -5.10
C LEU A 263 -9.32 -7.96 -6.21
N THR A 264 -10.54 -7.99 -6.75
CA THR A 264 -11.01 -6.94 -7.64
C THR A 264 -11.85 -5.95 -6.85
N VAL A 265 -11.55 -4.66 -6.95
CA VAL A 265 -12.31 -3.57 -6.33
C VAL A 265 -13.10 -2.84 -7.42
N ASN A 266 -14.39 -2.62 -7.15
CA ASN A 266 -15.25 -1.92 -8.09
C ASN A 266 -14.79 -0.47 -8.30
N LYS A 267 -14.69 -0.07 -9.56
CA LYS A 267 -14.54 1.31 -10.01
C LYS A 267 -15.67 1.63 -11.00
N PRO A 268 -16.68 2.44 -10.63
CA PRO A 268 -17.73 2.79 -11.57
C PRO A 268 -17.16 3.57 -12.77
N GLN A 269 -17.74 3.38 -13.95
CA GLN A 269 -17.25 4.01 -15.17
C GLN A 269 -17.37 5.54 -15.08
N GLY A 270 -16.24 6.23 -15.30
CA GLY A 270 -16.17 7.69 -15.20
C GLY A 270 -16.15 8.21 -13.76
N GLU A 271 -16.19 7.34 -12.76
CA GLU A 271 -16.14 7.68 -11.34
C GLU A 271 -14.90 7.07 -10.67
N ASP A 272 -14.72 7.43 -9.41
CA ASP A 272 -13.63 6.92 -8.59
C ASP A 272 -14.09 5.76 -7.72
N VAL A 273 -13.11 5.05 -7.18
CA VAL A 273 -13.37 4.13 -6.07
C VAL A 273 -13.94 4.93 -4.91
N ASP A 274 -15.09 4.48 -4.40
CA ASP A 274 -15.72 5.08 -3.23
C ASP A 274 -14.90 4.77 -1.97
N LEU A 275 -14.25 5.80 -1.41
CA LEU A 275 -13.43 5.71 -0.19
C LEU A 275 -14.22 6.07 1.08
N THR A 276 -15.56 6.02 1.01
CA THR A 276 -16.39 6.18 2.20
C THR A 276 -16.16 5.01 3.15
N MET A 277 -15.84 5.33 4.41
CA MET A 277 -15.64 4.34 5.45
C MET A 277 -16.90 3.49 5.61
N PRO A 278 -16.79 2.15 5.53
CA PRO A 278 -17.94 1.28 5.71
C PRO A 278 -18.45 1.37 7.15
N VAL A 279 -19.77 1.30 7.30
CA VAL A 279 -20.44 1.21 8.62
C VAL A 279 -20.63 -0.24 9.04
N HIS A 280 -20.69 -1.15 8.06
CA HIS A 280 -20.82 -2.60 8.23
C HIS A 280 -19.73 -3.32 7.43
N PRO A 281 -19.26 -4.49 7.90
CA PRO A 281 -18.32 -5.30 7.12
C PRO A 281 -18.90 -5.60 5.73
N ALA A 282 -18.07 -5.50 4.69
CA ALA A 282 -18.47 -5.92 3.37
C ALA A 282 -18.65 -7.44 3.33
N HIS A 283 -19.69 -7.94 2.64
CA HIS A 283 -19.96 -9.38 2.56
C HIS A 283 -18.75 -10.19 2.07
N TRP A 284 -18.08 -9.71 1.00
CA TRP A 284 -16.88 -10.39 0.48
C TRP A 284 -15.74 -10.48 1.51
N ALA A 285 -15.63 -9.52 2.42
CA ALA A 285 -14.59 -9.48 3.44
C ALA A 285 -14.88 -10.51 4.56
N LEU A 286 -16.16 -10.70 4.89
CA LEU A 286 -16.60 -11.76 5.81
C LEU A 286 -16.41 -13.15 5.19
N ASP A 287 -16.78 -13.31 3.92
CA ASP A 287 -16.57 -14.56 3.17
C ASP A 287 -15.07 -14.92 3.12
N LEU A 288 -14.22 -13.92 2.88
CA LEU A 288 -12.78 -14.11 2.92
C LEU A 288 -12.26 -14.50 4.31
N GLN A 289 -12.78 -13.89 5.37
CA GLN A 289 -12.44 -14.29 6.73
C GLN A 289 -12.82 -15.76 6.98
N ALA A 290 -14.01 -16.18 6.56
CA ALA A 290 -14.49 -17.56 6.72
C ALA A 290 -13.58 -18.56 5.99
N VAL A 291 -13.13 -18.26 4.77
CA VAL A 291 -12.18 -19.10 4.03
C VAL A 291 -10.88 -19.31 4.81
N LEU A 292 -10.32 -18.24 5.38
CA LEU A 292 -9.07 -18.34 6.15
C LEU A 292 -9.26 -19.04 7.51
N GLU A 293 -10.44 -18.92 8.13
CA GLU A 293 -10.80 -19.65 9.35
C GLU A 293 -11.01 -21.16 9.07
N GLU A 294 -11.59 -21.52 7.94
CA GLU A 294 -11.73 -22.91 7.50
C GLU A 294 -10.37 -23.57 7.26
N ASP A 295 -9.49 -22.91 6.51
CA ASP A 295 -8.13 -23.40 6.25
C ASP A 295 -7.35 -23.69 7.53
N ARG A 296 -7.46 -22.79 8.51
CA ARG A 296 -6.85 -22.96 9.83
C ARG A 296 -7.41 -24.22 10.50
N SER A 297 -8.72 -24.43 10.44
CA SER A 297 -9.38 -25.58 11.06
C SER A 297 -8.96 -26.91 10.43
N GLN A 298 -8.84 -26.95 9.10
CA GLN A 298 -8.36 -28.11 8.35
C GLN A 298 -6.90 -28.45 8.70
N LEU A 299 -6.02 -27.46 8.84
CA LEU A 299 -4.62 -27.68 9.23
C LEU A 299 -4.50 -28.24 10.65
N LEU A 300 -5.22 -27.67 11.62
CA LEU A 300 -5.23 -28.17 13.00
C LEU A 300 -5.67 -29.63 13.09
N THR A 301 -6.62 -30.04 12.23
CA THR A 301 -7.13 -31.42 12.17
C THR A 301 -6.11 -32.40 11.56
N ARG A 302 -5.23 -31.93 10.65
CA ARG A 302 -4.18 -32.75 10.03
C ARG A 302 -2.96 -32.94 10.93
N THR A 303 -2.76 -32.04 11.90
CA THR A 303 -1.60 -32.06 12.80
C THR A 303 -1.90 -32.66 14.17
N ALA A 304 -3.16 -32.97 14.47
CA ALA A 304 -3.60 -33.65 15.69
C ALA A 304 -3.64 -35.17 15.48
#